data_AF-A0A1H7KE92-F1
#
_entry.id   AF-A0A1H7KE92-F1
#
_cell.length_a   1.000
_cell.length_b   1.000
_cell.length_c   1.000
_cell.angle_alpha   90.00
_cell.angle_beta   90.00
_cell.angle_gamma   90.00
#
_symmetry.space_group_name_H-M   'P 1'
#
loop_
_entity.id
_entity.type
_entity.pdbx_description
1 polymer ?
#
loop_
_entity_poly.entity_id
_entity_poly.type
_entity_poly.pdbx_seq_one_letter_code
_entity_poly.pdbx_strand_id
1 'polypeptide(L)'
;MDIIDAIRKKYGGNIKLCSPLDDERYEQAKKIMPEELAELLRISNGILETMPHPKTGEIMDIYYIVDPFDDILSETERYHEVHGGEGVAFAGNGAGDSYVLKPDGRIFLMDYIDNDEEFCAESLSAFFE
;
A
#
# COMPACT_ATOMS: atom_id res chain seq x y z
N MET A 1 -10.71 -0.43 14.78
CA MET A 1 -9.31 -0.21 15.19
C MET A 1 -8.74 0.79 14.19
N ASP A 2 -7.88 1.72 14.58
CA ASP A 2 -7.20 2.59 13.60
C ASP A 2 -6.36 1.71 12.65
N ILE A 3 -6.43 1.94 11.35
CA ILE A 3 -5.66 1.18 10.34
C ILE A 3 -4.16 1.29 10.59
N ILE A 4 -3.66 2.43 11.08
CA ILE A 4 -2.24 2.59 11.45
C ILE A 4 -1.89 1.68 12.64
N ASP A 5 -2.79 1.55 13.62
CA ASP A 5 -2.57 0.65 14.75
C ASP A 5 -2.62 -0.82 14.32
N ALA A 6 -3.48 -1.17 13.36
CA ALA A 6 -3.52 -2.50 12.74
C ALA A 6 -2.17 -2.83 12.07
N ILE A 7 -1.69 -1.92 11.21
CA ILE A 7 -0.39 -2.05 10.54
C ILE A 7 0.74 -2.17 11.57
N ARG A 8 0.78 -1.29 12.58
CA ARG A 8 1.78 -1.38 13.65
C ARG A 8 1.76 -2.73 14.32
N LYS A 9 0.58 -3.25 14.67
CA LYS A 9 0.45 -4.55 15.33
C LYS A 9 0.93 -5.69 14.43
N LYS A 10 0.52 -5.70 13.16
CA LYS A 10 0.91 -6.72 12.17
C LYS A 10 2.42 -6.79 11.96
N TYR A 11 3.10 -5.65 11.96
CA TYR A 11 4.55 -5.53 11.76
C TYR A 11 5.36 -5.40 13.08
N GLY A 12 4.76 -5.75 14.23
CA GLY A 12 5.45 -5.78 15.52
C GLY A 12 5.96 -4.42 16.01
N GLY A 13 5.35 -3.34 15.55
CA GLY A 13 5.73 -1.95 15.85
C GLY A 13 6.88 -1.43 14.98
N ASN A 14 7.46 -2.25 14.10
CA ASN A 14 8.63 -1.89 13.33
C ASN A 14 8.24 -1.18 12.02
N ILE A 15 7.52 -0.07 12.14
CA ILE A 15 7.13 0.75 11.00
C ILE A 15 7.61 2.19 11.16
N LYS A 16 7.77 2.87 10.03
CA LYS A 16 8.03 4.29 9.95
C LYS A 16 7.00 4.94 9.04
N LEU A 17 6.31 5.93 9.61
CA LEU A 17 5.40 6.79 8.86
C LEU A 17 6.21 7.84 8.11
N CYS A 18 5.86 8.06 6.85
CA CYS A 18 6.40 9.12 6.01
C CYS A 18 5.66 10.44 6.26
N SER A 19 6.21 11.54 5.76
CA SER A 19 5.50 12.81 5.76
C SER A 19 4.15 12.65 5.04
N PRO A 20 3.04 13.16 5.59
CA PRO A 20 1.73 13.05 4.96
C PRO A 20 1.66 13.81 3.63
N LEU A 21 0.66 13.49 2.82
CA LEU A 21 0.30 14.34 1.69
C LEU A 21 -0.08 15.75 2.16
N ASP A 22 0.32 16.75 1.38
CA ASP A 22 -0.22 18.10 1.49
C ASP A 22 -1.66 18.16 0.98
N ASP A 23 -2.33 19.30 1.22
CA ASP A 23 -3.75 19.45 0.89
C ASP A 23 -4.03 19.35 -0.62
N GLU A 24 -3.10 19.80 -1.47
CA GLU A 24 -3.25 19.73 -2.93
C GLU A 24 -3.20 18.28 -3.41
N ARG A 25 -2.16 17.54 -2.98
CA ARG A 25 -1.98 16.13 -3.33
C ARG A 25 -3.08 15.25 -2.74
N TYR A 26 -3.57 15.54 -1.54
CA TYR A 26 -4.67 14.81 -0.95
C TYR A 26 -5.99 14.99 -1.71
N GLU A 27 -6.31 16.21 -2.16
CA GLU A 27 -7.49 16.45 -3.01
C GLU A 27 -7.35 15.80 -4.40
N GLN A 28 -6.12 15.59 -4.88
CA GLN A 28 -5.87 14.78 -6.06
C GLN A 28 -6.13 13.29 -5.76
N ALA A 29 -5.57 12.75 -4.67
CA ALA A 29 -5.72 11.35 -4.28
C ALA A 29 -7.20 10.95 -4.19
N LYS A 30 -8.02 11.76 -3.51
CA LYS A 30 -9.48 11.52 -3.37
C LYS A 30 -10.26 11.36 -4.68
N LYS A 31 -9.74 11.90 -5.80
CA LYS A 31 -10.41 11.81 -7.10
C LYS A 31 -10.07 10.54 -7.87
N ILE A 32 -8.97 9.89 -7.51
CA ILE A 32 -8.36 8.83 -8.33
C ILE A 32 -8.28 7.48 -7.62
N MET A 33 -8.41 7.45 -6.30
CA MET A 33 -8.36 6.21 -5.52
C MET A 33 -9.49 6.15 -4.48
N PRO A 34 -9.76 4.95 -3.93
CA PRO A 34 -10.73 4.78 -2.84
C PRO A 34 -10.42 5.66 -1.64
N GLU A 35 -11.48 6.15 -0.97
CA GLU A 35 -11.40 7.07 0.16
C GLU A 35 -10.49 6.54 1.28
N GLU A 36 -10.61 5.26 1.64
CA GLU A 36 -9.80 4.64 2.69
C GLU A 36 -8.29 4.74 2.43
N LEU A 37 -7.86 4.61 1.17
CA LEU A 37 -6.45 4.74 0.79
C LEU A 37 -6.01 6.21 0.76
N ALA A 38 -6.86 7.11 0.30
CA ALA A 38 -6.58 8.56 0.33
C ALA A 38 -6.45 9.09 1.77
N GLU A 39 -7.32 8.66 2.69
CA GLU A 39 -7.22 8.96 4.13
C GLU A 39 -5.93 8.43 4.74
N LEU A 40 -5.53 7.20 4.36
CA LEU A 40 -4.27 6.62 4.82
C LEU A 40 -3.07 7.47 4.38
N LEU A 41 -3.05 7.92 3.12
CA LEU A 41 -1.99 8.78 2.58
C LEU A 41 -2.00 10.19 3.17
N ARG A 42 -3.16 10.67 3.64
CA ARG A 42 -3.26 11.94 4.40
C ARG A 42 -2.58 11.86 5.76
N ILE A 43 -2.49 10.66 6.33
CA ILE A 43 -1.77 10.39 7.58
C ILE A 43 -0.28 10.13 7.29
N SER A 44 0.03 9.36 6.25
CA SER A 44 1.39 8.95 5.90
C SER A 44 1.51 8.67 4.40
N ASN A 45 2.28 9.47 3.65
CA ASN A 45 2.50 9.24 2.22
C ASN A 45 3.48 8.08 1.99
N GLY A 46 2.96 6.87 2.08
CA GLY A 46 3.71 5.63 2.18
C GLY A 46 4.02 5.26 3.64
N ILE A 47 4.17 3.97 3.90
CA ILE A 47 4.50 3.41 5.22
C ILE A 47 5.62 2.41 5.02
N LEU A 48 6.74 2.60 5.72
CA LEU A 48 7.90 1.73 5.61
C LEU A 48 7.89 0.67 6.72
N GLU A 49 8.18 -0.57 6.35
CA GLU A 49 8.70 -1.57 7.28
C GLU A 49 10.15 -1.21 7.63
N THR A 50 10.51 -1.44 8.88
CA THR A 50 11.84 -1.17 9.41
C THR A 50 12.39 -2.36 10.17
N MET A 51 13.71 -2.43 10.32
CA MET A 51 14.35 -3.38 11.22
C MET A 51 15.64 -2.79 11.78
N PRO A 52 16.15 -3.30 12.91
CA PRO A 52 17.52 -3.02 13.32
C PRO A 52 18.51 -3.66 12.35
N HIS A 53 19.44 -2.87 11.84
CA HIS A 53 20.54 -3.35 11.01
C HIS A 53 21.37 -4.39 11.79
N PRO A 54 21.65 -5.57 11.23
CA PRO A 54 22.17 -6.72 12.00
C PRO A 54 23.56 -6.52 12.60
N LYS A 55 24.32 -5.52 12.12
CA LYS A 55 25.67 -5.23 12.64
C LYS A 55 25.73 -4.01 13.55
N THR A 56 24.89 -3.00 13.31
CA THR A 56 24.97 -1.70 14.01
C THR A 56 23.83 -1.50 15.00
N GLY A 57 22.73 -2.24 14.85
CA GLY A 57 21.51 -2.05 15.63
C GLY A 57 20.71 -0.79 15.25
N GLU A 58 21.22 0.03 14.34
CA GLU A 58 20.51 1.21 13.85
C GLU A 58 19.29 0.81 13.05
N ILE A 59 18.18 1.52 13.21
CA ILE A 59 16.95 1.25 12.47
C ILE A 59 17.18 1.61 11.00
N MET A 60 16.89 0.66 10.12
CA MET A 60 16.93 0.80 8.67
C MET A 60 15.56 0.54 8.07
N ASP A 61 15.27 1.25 6.98
CA ASP A 61 14.08 1.08 6.16
C ASP A 61 14.28 -0.16 5.26
N ILE A 62 13.26 -1.03 5.14
CA ILE A 62 13.34 -2.28 4.36
C ILE A 62 12.54 -2.15 3.06
N TYR A 63 11.24 -1.90 3.21
CA TYR A 63 10.27 -1.98 2.12
C TYR A 63 9.02 -1.18 2.47
N TYR A 64 8.27 -0.74 1.47
CA TYR A 64 6.99 -0.08 1.69
C TYR A 64 5.88 -1.10 1.95
N ILE A 65 5.24 -0.99 3.11
CA ILE A 65 4.01 -1.71 3.45
C ILE A 65 2.82 -1.13 2.66
N VAL A 66 2.86 0.19 2.45
CA VAL A 66 1.97 0.95 1.58
C VAL A 66 2.87 1.89 0.80
N ASP A 67 2.72 1.92 -0.51
CA ASP A 67 3.57 2.72 -1.39
C ASP A 67 3.23 4.22 -1.27
N PRO A 68 4.19 5.12 -1.53
CA PRO A 68 3.92 6.54 -1.69
C PRO A 68 2.95 6.80 -2.85
N PHE A 69 2.23 7.91 -2.78
CA PHE A 69 1.22 8.31 -3.77
C PHE A 69 1.70 8.27 -5.23
N ASP A 70 2.91 8.75 -5.51
CA ASP A 70 3.46 8.78 -6.86
C ASP A 70 3.79 7.36 -7.36
N ASP A 71 4.19 6.44 -6.48
CA ASP A 71 4.46 5.04 -6.81
C ASP A 71 3.15 4.27 -7.03
N ILE A 72 2.12 4.53 -6.20
CA ILE A 72 0.75 4.01 -6.37
C ILE A 72 0.20 4.41 -7.75
N LEU A 73 0.40 5.67 -8.16
CA LEU A 73 -0.01 6.17 -9.47
C LEU A 73 0.65 5.38 -10.60
N SER A 74 1.97 5.28 -10.57
CA SER A 74 2.75 4.60 -11.60
C SER A 74 2.40 3.11 -11.68
N GLU A 75 2.24 2.45 -10.53
CA GLU A 75 1.95 1.01 -10.49
C GLU A 75 0.50 0.72 -10.89
N THR A 76 -0.44 1.60 -10.53
CA THR A 76 -1.83 1.50 -10.99
C THR A 76 -1.94 1.68 -12.50
N GLU A 77 -1.23 2.65 -13.08
CA GLU A 77 -1.17 2.82 -14.54
C GLU A 77 -0.63 1.56 -15.22
N ARG A 78 0.50 1.03 -14.73
CA ARG A 78 1.07 -0.22 -15.25
C ARG A 78 0.10 -1.40 -15.16
N TYR A 79 -0.57 -1.54 -14.01
CA TYR A 79 -1.58 -2.57 -13.79
C TYR A 79 -2.72 -2.49 -14.82
N HIS A 80 -3.25 -1.28 -15.07
CA HIS A 80 -4.31 -1.07 -16.05
C HIS A 80 -3.83 -1.34 -17.48
N GLU A 81 -2.66 -0.83 -17.87
CA GLU A 81 -2.16 -0.95 -19.24
C GLU A 81 -1.79 -2.39 -19.61
N VAL A 82 -1.15 -3.13 -18.70
CA VAL A 82 -0.62 -4.45 -19.00
C VAL A 82 -1.66 -5.55 -18.78
N HIS A 83 -2.54 -5.41 -17.78
CA HIS A 83 -3.47 -6.47 -17.36
C HIS A 83 -4.93 -6.15 -17.68
N GLY A 84 -5.26 -4.90 -18.03
CA GLY A 84 -6.64 -4.48 -18.29
C GLY A 84 -7.56 -4.60 -17.07
N GLY A 85 -6.99 -4.75 -15.88
CA GLY A 85 -7.74 -4.88 -14.63
C GLY A 85 -8.24 -3.55 -14.09
N GLU A 86 -9.22 -3.60 -13.19
CA GLU A 86 -9.75 -2.43 -12.48
C GLU A 86 -9.25 -2.42 -11.03
N GLY A 87 -9.06 -1.22 -10.46
CA GLY A 87 -8.62 -1.03 -9.08
C GLY A 87 -7.37 -0.16 -8.95
N VAL A 88 -6.82 -0.10 -7.74
CA VAL A 88 -5.62 0.69 -7.41
C VAL A 88 -4.56 -0.22 -6.81
N ALA A 89 -3.40 -0.31 -7.44
CA ALA A 89 -2.25 -1.05 -6.92
C ALA A 89 -1.55 -0.20 -5.87
N PHE A 90 -1.57 -0.63 -4.60
CA PHE A 90 -1.22 0.22 -3.47
C PHE A 90 0.02 -0.21 -2.67
N ALA A 91 0.50 -1.44 -2.90
CA ALA A 91 1.67 -2.01 -2.26
C ALA A 91 2.16 -3.20 -3.09
N GLY A 92 3.47 -3.45 -3.10
CA GLY A 92 3.99 -4.73 -3.59
C GLY A 92 4.09 -5.81 -2.51
N ASN A 93 4.26 -7.06 -2.91
CA ASN A 93 4.52 -8.19 -1.99
C ASN A 93 6.02 -8.43 -1.72
N GLY A 94 6.90 -7.60 -2.28
CA GLY A 94 8.36 -7.78 -2.20
C GLY A 94 8.94 -8.87 -3.12
N ALA A 95 8.10 -9.52 -3.94
CA ALA A 95 8.49 -10.56 -4.91
C ALA A 95 8.19 -10.18 -6.37
N GLY A 96 7.69 -8.95 -6.61
CA GLY A 96 7.38 -8.44 -7.95
C GLY A 96 5.90 -8.28 -8.23
N ASP A 97 5.03 -8.78 -7.34
CA ASP A 97 3.57 -8.72 -7.44
C ASP A 97 3.00 -7.53 -6.67
N SER A 98 1.76 -7.15 -6.98
CA SER A 98 1.11 -5.98 -6.37
C SER A 98 -0.25 -6.31 -5.76
N TYR A 99 -0.47 -5.79 -4.56
CA TYR A 99 -1.79 -5.77 -3.94
C TYR A 99 -2.64 -4.68 -4.57
N VAL A 100 -3.80 -5.08 -5.10
CA VAL A 100 -4.75 -4.22 -5.80
C VAL A 100 -6.02 -4.11 -4.97
N LEU A 101 -6.39 -2.88 -4.62
CA LEU A 101 -7.68 -2.55 -4.01
C LEU A 101 -8.71 -2.32 -5.12
N LYS A 102 -9.70 -3.20 -5.20
CA LYS A 102 -10.75 -3.19 -6.21
C LYS A 102 -11.82 -2.13 -5.91
N PRO A 103 -12.60 -1.70 -6.92
CA PRO A 103 -13.70 -0.75 -6.72
C PRO A 103 -14.77 -1.19 -5.71
N ASP A 104 -14.91 -2.50 -5.49
CA ASP A 104 -15.82 -3.08 -4.50
C ASP A 104 -15.23 -3.19 -3.08
N GLY A 105 -13.99 -2.70 -2.88
CA GLY A 105 -13.29 -2.69 -1.61
C GLY A 105 -12.44 -3.94 -1.32
N ARG A 106 -12.55 -5.01 -2.13
CA ARG A 106 -11.77 -6.23 -1.92
C ARG A 106 -10.33 -6.06 -2.39
N ILE A 107 -9.42 -6.83 -1.78
CA ILE A 107 -7.99 -6.81 -2.12
C ILE A 107 -7.59 -8.13 -2.75
N PHE A 108 -6.87 -8.02 -3.85
CA PHE A 108 -6.27 -9.15 -4.57
C PHE A 108 -4.76 -8.93 -4.71
N LEU A 109 -4.00 -10.02 -4.77
CA LEU A 109 -2.61 -10.00 -5.20
C LEU A 109 -2.57 -10.31 -6.70
N MET A 110 -2.05 -9.37 -7.49
CA MET A 110 -1.86 -9.52 -8.93
C MET A 110 -0.49 -10.15 -9.20
N ASP A 111 -0.49 -11.40 -9.67
CA ASP A 111 0.71 -12.09 -10.17
C ASP A 111 1.00 -11.64 -11.60
N TYR A 112 2.09 -10.89 -11.77
CA TYR A 112 2.45 -10.32 -13.07
C TYR A 112 2.96 -11.35 -14.08
N ILE A 113 3.47 -12.50 -13.62
CA ILE A 113 4.06 -13.54 -14.46
C ILE A 113 2.94 -14.39 -15.06
N ASP A 114 2.03 -14.85 -14.22
CA ASP A 114 0.96 -15.78 -14.61
C ASP A 114 -0.33 -15.04 -15.02
N ASN A 115 -0.39 -13.72 -14.83
CA ASN A 115 -1.53 -12.87 -15.13
C ASN A 115 -2.81 -13.36 -14.40
N ASP A 116 -2.67 -13.63 -13.10
CA ASP A 116 -3.74 -14.11 -12.23
C ASP A 116 -3.91 -13.22 -11.00
N GLU A 117 -5.11 -13.24 -10.41
CA GLU A 117 -5.45 -12.47 -9.22
C GLU A 117 -5.88 -13.40 -8.08
N GLU A 118 -5.11 -13.38 -6.98
CA GLU A 118 -5.43 -14.15 -5.78
C GLU A 118 -6.16 -13.27 -4.75
N PHE A 119 -7.34 -13.70 -4.30
CA PHE A 119 -8.08 -13.01 -3.25
C PHE A 119 -7.30 -12.98 -1.93
N CYS A 120 -7.13 -11.80 -1.34
CA CYS A 120 -6.38 -11.59 -0.11
C CYS A 120 -7.26 -11.15 1.08
N ALA A 121 -8.18 -10.20 0.86
CA ALA A 121 -9.00 -9.64 1.94
C ALA A 121 -10.29 -8.99 1.44
N GLU A 122 -11.29 -8.91 2.32
CA GLU A 122 -12.58 -8.26 2.04
C GLU A 122 -12.53 -6.72 2.11
N SER A 123 -11.49 -6.14 2.71
CA SER A 123 -11.32 -4.68 2.86
C SER A 123 -9.86 -4.33 3.18
N LEU A 124 -9.49 -3.05 3.03
CA LEU A 124 -8.17 -2.55 3.43
C LEU A 124 -7.93 -2.73 4.94
N SER A 125 -8.96 -2.54 5.75
CA SER A 125 -8.89 -2.82 7.20
C SER A 125 -8.62 -4.31 7.47
N ALA A 126 -9.40 -5.21 6.86
CA ALA A 126 -9.23 -6.66 7.06
C ALA A 126 -7.87 -7.18 6.56
N PHE A 127 -7.26 -6.52 5.57
CA PHE A 127 -5.92 -6.87 5.09
C PHE A 127 -4.82 -6.64 6.14
N PHE A 128 -4.99 -5.64 7.02
CA PHE A 128 -4.00 -5.27 8.03
C PHE A 128 -4.31 -5.77 9.46
N GLU A 129 -5.45 -6.40 9.68
CA GLU A 129 -5.84 -7.05 10.95
C GLU A 129 -5.11 -8.38 11.21
#